data_AF-C6CLP2-F1
#
_entry.id   AF-C6CLP2-F1
#
_cell.length_a   1.000
_cell.length_b   1.000
_cell.length_c   1.000
_cell.angle_alpha   90.00
_cell.angle_beta   90.00
_cell.angle_gamma   90.00
#
_symmetry.space_group_name_H-M   'P 1'
#
loop_
_entity.id
_entity.type
_entity.pdbx_description
1 polymer ?
#
loop_
_entity_poly.entity_id
_entity_poly.type
_entity_poly.pdbx_seq_one_letter_code
_entity_poly.pdbx_strand_id
1 'polypeptide(L)'
;MKVTLPDFRHAGVLVVGDVMLDRYWYGPTSRISPEAPVPVVKVDTIEERPGGAANVAMNIAALGAGSRLVGLTGIDDAARALSAKLNEVNVKCDFVSVPTHPTITKLRVLSRNQQLIRLDFEEGFDNVDPQPMIERIQQALPNIGALVLSDYAKGALVHVQSMIQTARAAGVPVLIDPKGTDFNRYRGATLLTPNLSEFEAVTGRCKDENDLVERGAKLLADLELSALLVTRSEQGMTLLQPGKAPLHLPTQAQEVYDVTGAGDTVIGVLAAALAAGKPLEEACFLANAAAGVVVGKLGTSTVTPIELENAIRGRADTGFGVMTEAQLKDAVALARQRGETVVMTNGCFDILHAGHVSYLANARRLGDRLIVAVNSDDSTKRLKGPSRPVNPLMQRMIVLGALEAVDWVVAFEEDTPQRLISEILPDILVKGGDYKPEDIAGSKEVWANGGDVRVLNFEDGCSTTNIINTIKARD
;
A
#
# COMPACT_ATOMS: atom_id res chain seq x y z
N MET A 1 10.95 -8.12 -8.78
CA MET A 1 10.19 -7.64 -9.96
C MET A 1 10.25 -6.12 -9.96
N LYS A 2 10.71 -5.46 -11.03
CA LYS A 2 10.75 -3.99 -11.08
C LYS A 2 9.35 -3.45 -11.41
N VAL A 3 8.51 -3.34 -10.39
CA VAL A 3 7.11 -2.90 -10.54
C VAL A 3 7.09 -1.38 -10.69
N THR A 4 6.53 -0.90 -11.79
CA THR A 4 6.31 0.53 -12.06
C THR A 4 4.82 0.81 -11.98
N LEU A 5 4.47 1.95 -11.35
CA LEU A 5 3.08 2.38 -11.27
C LEU A 5 2.54 2.64 -12.69
N PRO A 6 1.41 2.04 -13.10
CA PRO A 6 0.79 2.36 -14.38
C PRO A 6 0.16 3.75 -14.36
N ASP A 7 -0.08 4.31 -15.54
CA ASP A 7 -0.93 5.50 -15.68
C ASP A 7 -2.40 5.10 -15.57
N PHE A 8 -2.97 5.27 -14.38
CA PHE A 8 -4.36 4.93 -14.10
C PHE A 8 -5.37 5.79 -14.86
N ARG A 9 -5.00 6.96 -15.40
CA ARG A 9 -5.94 7.87 -16.09
C ARG A 9 -6.57 7.27 -17.34
N HIS A 10 -5.94 6.25 -17.91
CA HIS A 10 -6.44 5.52 -19.07
C HIS A 10 -7.21 4.24 -18.70
N ALA A 11 -7.23 3.87 -17.41
CA ALA A 11 -7.97 2.72 -16.90
C ALA A 11 -9.44 3.09 -16.65
N GLY A 12 -10.35 2.25 -17.14
CA GLY A 12 -11.77 2.32 -16.81
C GLY A 12 -12.20 1.06 -16.06
N VAL A 13 -12.86 1.21 -14.91
CA VAL A 13 -13.37 0.09 -14.12
C VAL A 13 -14.85 0.31 -13.83
N LEU A 14 -15.64 -0.75 -14.06
CA LEU A 14 -17.02 -0.82 -13.58
C LEU A 14 -17.07 -1.60 -12.28
N VAL A 15 -17.62 -1.01 -11.23
CA VAL A 15 -17.97 -1.71 -10.00
C VAL A 15 -19.47 -1.99 -10.00
N VAL A 16 -19.84 -3.23 -9.71
CA VAL A 16 -21.23 -3.65 -9.53
C VAL A 16 -21.34 -4.34 -8.17
N GLY A 17 -22.33 -3.97 -7.36
CA GLY A 17 -22.49 -4.67 -6.09
C GLY A 17 -23.45 -3.99 -5.13
N ASP A 18 -23.37 -4.46 -3.90
CA ASP A 18 -24.18 -3.95 -2.79
C ASP A 18 -23.61 -2.60 -2.33
N VAL A 19 -24.38 -1.54 -2.57
CA VAL A 19 -24.02 -0.17 -2.17
C VAL A 19 -24.71 0.19 -0.87
N MET A 20 -24.01 0.90 0.01
CA MET A 20 -24.56 1.33 1.29
C MET A 20 -24.02 2.68 1.73
N LEU A 21 -24.76 3.34 2.62
CA LEU A 21 -24.36 4.57 3.27
C LEU A 21 -23.99 4.28 4.73
N ASP A 22 -22.71 4.48 5.08
CA ASP A 22 -22.29 4.50 6.47
C ASP A 22 -22.52 5.91 7.05
N ARG A 23 -23.42 6.04 8.01
CA ARG A 23 -23.76 7.30 8.66
C ARG A 23 -23.29 7.30 10.10
N TYR A 24 -22.71 8.39 10.56
CA TYR A 24 -22.18 8.55 11.91
C TYR A 24 -22.81 9.77 12.55
N TRP A 25 -23.47 9.58 13.68
CA TRP A 25 -24.01 10.64 14.52
C TRP A 25 -23.14 10.79 15.75
N TYR A 26 -22.48 11.93 15.88
CA TYR A 26 -21.67 12.26 17.05
C TYR A 26 -22.43 13.23 17.95
N GLY A 27 -22.28 13.02 19.24
CA GLY A 27 -22.78 13.94 20.24
C GLY A 27 -22.45 13.51 21.65
N PRO A 28 -22.42 14.45 22.62
CA PRO A 28 -22.20 14.11 24.01
C PRO A 28 -23.43 13.40 24.63
N THR A 29 -23.17 12.43 25.49
CA THR A 29 -24.15 11.83 26.41
C THR A 29 -24.05 12.47 27.79
N SER A 30 -24.69 13.63 27.98
CA SER A 30 -24.59 14.40 29.23
C SER A 30 -25.67 14.05 30.27
N ARG A 31 -26.69 13.27 29.90
CA ARG A 31 -27.79 12.88 30.80
C ARG A 31 -28.37 11.51 30.45
N ILE A 32 -29.07 10.92 31.42
CA ILE A 32 -29.91 9.72 31.26
C ILE A 32 -31.35 10.15 30.94
N SER A 33 -32.07 9.35 30.15
CA SER A 33 -33.46 9.64 29.79
C SER A 33 -34.39 9.53 31.01
N PRO A 34 -35.37 10.44 31.16
CA PRO A 34 -36.42 10.29 32.18
C PRO A 34 -37.46 9.21 31.83
N GLU A 35 -37.49 8.74 30.58
CA GLU A 35 -38.47 7.75 30.08
C GLU A 35 -37.99 6.31 30.23
N ALA A 36 -36.67 6.09 30.18
CA ALA A 36 -36.04 4.78 30.29
C ALA A 36 -34.59 4.94 30.76
N PRO A 37 -33.97 3.94 31.40
CA PRO A 37 -32.60 3.99 31.90
C PRO A 37 -31.56 3.87 30.76
N VAL A 38 -31.63 4.77 29.77
CA VAL A 38 -30.77 4.80 28.58
C VAL A 38 -30.11 6.18 28.42
N PRO A 39 -28.89 6.26 27.84
CA PRO A 39 -28.23 7.53 27.55
C PRO A 39 -29.01 8.36 26.54
N VAL A 40 -29.06 9.69 26.74
CA VAL A 40 -29.55 10.63 25.72
C VAL A 40 -28.36 11.24 24.98
N VAL A 41 -28.30 11.03 23.68
CA VAL A 41 -27.29 11.63 22.79
C VAL A 41 -27.86 12.89 22.17
N LYS A 42 -27.21 14.04 22.42
CA LYS A 42 -27.53 15.27 21.67
C LYS A 42 -26.66 15.31 20.43
N VAL A 43 -27.18 14.89 19.29
CA VAL A 43 -26.44 14.88 18.02
C VAL A 43 -26.10 16.32 17.62
N ASP A 44 -24.83 16.59 17.37
CA ASP A 44 -24.34 17.89 16.89
C ASP A 44 -23.54 17.79 15.58
N THR A 45 -23.00 16.60 15.28
CA THR A 45 -22.21 16.35 14.06
C THR A 45 -22.73 15.10 13.37
N ILE A 46 -22.96 15.21 12.06
CA ILE A 46 -23.34 14.10 11.19
C ILE A 46 -22.25 13.93 10.15
N GLU A 47 -21.72 12.72 10.04
CA GLU A 47 -20.77 12.35 9.00
C GLU A 47 -21.35 11.20 8.17
N GLU A 48 -21.12 11.25 6.86
CA GLU A 48 -21.67 10.30 5.91
C GLU A 48 -20.57 9.84 4.97
N ARG A 49 -20.43 8.52 4.83
CA ARG A 49 -19.38 7.87 4.04
C ARG A 49 -20.00 6.82 3.12
N PRO A 50 -19.60 6.76 1.84
CA PRO A 50 -19.96 5.64 0.98
C PRO A 50 -19.34 4.34 1.48
N GLY A 51 -20.13 3.27 1.55
CA GLY A 51 -19.72 1.94 2.02
C GLY A 51 -20.05 0.83 1.02
N GLY A 52 -19.54 -0.37 1.29
CA GLY A 52 -19.73 -1.53 0.42
C GLY A 52 -19.03 -1.37 -0.93
N ALA A 53 -19.71 -1.75 -2.02
CA ALA A 53 -19.23 -1.56 -3.39
C ALA A 53 -18.89 -0.10 -3.71
N ALA A 54 -19.50 0.87 -3.01
CA ALA A 54 -19.18 2.27 -3.17
C ALA A 54 -17.76 2.61 -2.68
N ASN A 55 -17.26 1.95 -1.62
CA ASN A 55 -15.91 2.13 -1.12
C ASN A 55 -14.84 1.58 -2.09
N VAL A 56 -15.14 0.47 -2.77
CA VAL A 56 -14.30 -0.04 -3.86
C VAL A 56 -14.21 0.99 -5.00
N ALA A 57 -15.34 1.57 -5.41
CA ALA A 57 -15.38 2.58 -6.45
C ALA A 57 -14.61 3.85 -6.07
N MET A 58 -14.66 4.28 -4.80
CA MET A 58 -13.85 5.39 -4.29
C MET A 58 -12.35 5.09 -4.35
N ASN A 59 -11.93 3.88 -3.98
CA ASN A 59 -10.52 3.47 -4.07
C ASN A 59 -9.98 3.54 -5.51
N ILE A 60 -10.79 3.11 -6.48
CA ILE A 60 -10.44 3.21 -7.90
C ILE A 60 -10.32 4.68 -8.34
N ALA A 61 -11.27 5.53 -7.96
CA ALA A 61 -11.25 6.95 -8.32
C ALA A 61 -10.08 7.70 -7.67
N ALA A 62 -9.72 7.35 -6.44
CA ALA A 62 -8.58 7.94 -5.72
C ALA A 62 -7.24 7.68 -6.42
N LEU A 63 -7.11 6.58 -7.18
CA LEU A 63 -5.95 6.30 -8.04
C LEU A 63 -5.93 7.14 -9.33
N GLY A 64 -7.00 7.87 -9.63
CA GLY A 64 -7.17 8.63 -10.88
C GLY A 64 -7.73 7.81 -12.04
N ALA A 65 -8.19 6.58 -11.79
CA ALA A 65 -8.87 5.76 -12.80
C ALA A 65 -10.33 6.17 -12.98
N GLY A 66 -10.86 5.94 -14.19
CA GLY A 66 -12.28 6.11 -14.48
C GLY A 66 -13.11 5.08 -13.70
N SER A 67 -13.87 5.55 -12.71
CA SER A 67 -14.68 4.70 -11.83
C SER A 67 -16.17 4.90 -12.11
N ARG A 68 -16.86 3.83 -12.53
CA ARG A 68 -18.33 3.80 -12.65
C ARG A 68 -18.88 2.79 -11.66
N LEU A 69 -19.97 3.15 -10.98
CA LEU A 69 -20.62 2.31 -9.98
C LEU A 69 -22.07 2.03 -10.36
N VAL A 70 -22.45 0.76 -10.40
CA VAL A 70 -23.83 0.29 -10.56
C VAL A 70 -24.21 -0.49 -9.30
N GLY A 71 -25.35 -0.16 -8.71
CA GLY A 71 -25.87 -0.80 -7.52
C GLY A 71 -27.35 -0.50 -7.37
N LEU A 72 -28.00 -1.22 -6.45
CA LEU A 72 -29.42 -1.00 -6.13
C LEU A 72 -29.56 0.00 -4.99
N THR A 73 -30.45 0.96 -5.14
CA THR A 73 -30.77 1.94 -4.09
C THR A 73 -32.27 2.10 -3.97
N GLY A 74 -32.74 2.60 -2.82
CA GLY A 74 -34.09 3.13 -2.71
C GLY A 74 -34.26 4.47 -3.44
N ILE A 75 -35.43 5.08 -3.26
CA ILE A 75 -35.71 6.47 -3.66
C ILE A 75 -35.84 7.29 -2.38
N ASP A 76 -34.70 7.58 -1.75
CA ASP A 76 -34.65 8.18 -0.43
C ASP A 76 -33.45 9.13 -0.24
N ASP A 77 -33.37 9.74 0.95
CA ASP A 77 -32.29 10.66 1.32
C ASP A 77 -30.93 9.99 1.31
N ALA A 78 -30.86 8.70 1.66
CA ALA A 78 -29.60 7.96 1.69
C ALA A 78 -29.04 7.76 0.28
N ALA A 79 -29.87 7.43 -0.72
CA ALA A 79 -29.46 7.35 -2.12
C ALA A 79 -28.91 8.69 -2.63
N ARG A 80 -29.58 9.80 -2.27
CA ARG A 80 -29.17 11.16 -2.67
C ARG A 80 -27.85 11.56 -2.02
N ALA A 81 -27.69 11.31 -0.72
CA ALA A 81 -26.46 11.57 0.02
C ALA A 81 -25.28 10.76 -0.54
N LEU A 82 -25.52 9.46 -0.78
CA LEU A 82 -24.52 8.56 -1.37
C LEU A 82 -24.06 9.06 -2.74
N SER A 83 -25.01 9.41 -3.63
CA SER A 83 -24.71 9.95 -4.96
C SER A 83 -23.92 11.25 -4.90
N ALA A 84 -24.29 12.16 -3.99
CA ALA A 84 -23.58 13.43 -3.80
C ALA A 84 -22.12 13.21 -3.36
N LYS A 85 -21.91 12.36 -2.35
CA LYS A 85 -20.57 12.04 -1.82
C LYS A 85 -19.68 11.35 -2.86
N LEU A 86 -20.24 10.45 -3.65
CA LEU A 86 -19.49 9.78 -4.72
C LEU A 86 -19.13 10.72 -5.87
N ASN A 87 -20.01 11.66 -6.22
CA ASN A 87 -19.71 12.67 -7.23
C ASN A 87 -18.59 13.63 -6.78
N GLU A 88 -18.51 13.97 -5.48
CA GLU A 88 -17.41 14.79 -4.92
C GLU A 88 -16.03 14.16 -5.17
N VAL A 89 -15.95 12.84 -5.28
CA VAL A 89 -14.71 12.08 -5.51
C VAL A 89 -14.61 11.48 -6.92
N ASN A 90 -15.34 12.04 -7.89
CA ASN A 90 -15.31 11.65 -9.30
C ASN A 90 -15.73 10.19 -9.60
N VAL A 91 -16.57 9.58 -8.77
CA VAL A 91 -17.20 8.29 -9.09
C VAL A 91 -18.50 8.52 -9.86
N LYS A 92 -18.60 7.97 -11.07
CA LYS A 92 -19.82 8.06 -11.88
C LYS A 92 -20.87 7.07 -11.37
N CYS A 93 -21.89 7.58 -10.69
CA CYS A 93 -23.00 6.79 -10.20
C CYS A 93 -24.00 6.47 -11.30
N ASP A 94 -24.39 5.21 -11.43
CA ASP A 94 -25.45 4.75 -12.33
C ASP A 94 -26.33 3.73 -11.60
N PHE A 95 -26.99 4.21 -10.54
CA PHE A 95 -27.82 3.38 -9.67
C PHE A 95 -29.11 2.94 -10.36
N VAL A 96 -29.56 1.76 -9.95
CA VAL A 96 -30.90 1.24 -10.24
C VAL A 96 -31.76 1.54 -9.03
N SER A 97 -32.69 2.48 -9.17
CA SER A 97 -33.60 2.83 -8.09
C SER A 97 -34.75 1.84 -7.98
N VAL A 98 -34.99 1.34 -6.77
CA VAL A 98 -36.01 0.36 -6.42
C VAL A 98 -36.97 1.00 -5.40
N PRO A 99 -38.15 1.50 -5.81
CA PRO A 99 -39.05 2.24 -4.93
C PRO A 99 -39.55 1.47 -3.70
N THR A 100 -39.52 0.14 -3.76
CA THR A 100 -40.05 -0.76 -2.73
C THR A 100 -39.07 -1.06 -1.60
N HIS A 101 -37.78 -0.71 -1.74
CA HIS A 101 -36.75 -1.03 -0.77
C HIS A 101 -36.03 0.26 -0.33
N PRO A 102 -35.59 0.35 0.94
CA PRO A 102 -34.73 1.45 1.37
C PRO A 102 -33.30 1.26 0.84
N THR A 103 -32.57 2.36 0.65
CA THR A 103 -31.12 2.32 0.47
C THR A 103 -30.47 1.83 1.75
N ILE A 104 -29.61 0.81 1.63
CA ILE A 104 -28.91 0.19 2.75
C ILE A 104 -28.13 1.26 3.49
N THR A 105 -28.48 1.47 4.77
CA THR A 105 -27.84 2.48 5.61
C THR A 105 -27.40 1.85 6.92
N LYS A 106 -26.14 2.07 7.29
CA LYS A 106 -25.53 1.64 8.55
C LYS A 106 -25.27 2.87 9.40
N LEU A 107 -26.22 3.19 10.28
CA LEU A 107 -26.14 4.36 11.15
C LEU A 107 -25.47 3.98 12.48
N ARG A 108 -24.36 4.63 12.83
CA ARG A 108 -23.63 4.45 14.08
C ARG A 108 -23.80 5.72 14.92
N VAL A 109 -24.16 5.56 16.19
CA VAL A 109 -24.26 6.67 17.14
C VAL A 109 -23.06 6.60 18.08
N LEU A 110 -22.31 7.70 18.17
CA LEU A 110 -21.05 7.78 18.92
C LEU A 110 -21.09 8.91 19.95
N SER A 111 -20.50 8.63 21.12
CA SER A 111 -20.28 9.61 22.19
C SER A 111 -18.91 9.40 22.79
N ARG A 112 -18.12 10.48 22.96
CA ARG A 112 -16.74 10.43 23.53
C ARG A 112 -15.88 9.32 22.91
N ASN A 113 -15.92 9.21 21.58
CA ASN A 113 -15.21 8.20 20.77
C ASN A 113 -15.61 6.74 21.05
N GLN A 114 -16.73 6.50 21.74
CA GLN A 114 -17.31 5.19 21.94
C GLN A 114 -18.59 5.03 21.10
N GLN A 115 -18.69 3.93 20.35
CA GLN A 115 -19.92 3.57 19.66
C GLN A 115 -20.95 3.05 20.66
N LEU A 116 -22.12 3.68 20.71
CA LEU A 116 -23.20 3.34 21.63
C LEU A 116 -24.17 2.33 21.02
N ILE A 117 -24.57 2.57 19.77
CA ILE A 117 -25.51 1.70 19.05
C ILE A 117 -25.26 1.79 17.54
N ARG A 118 -25.61 0.70 16.84
CA ARG A 118 -25.69 0.65 15.39
C ARG A 118 -27.14 0.34 14.98
N LEU A 119 -27.67 1.12 14.06
CA LEU A 119 -28.99 0.98 13.47
C LEU A 119 -28.80 0.65 11.99
N ASP A 120 -29.26 -0.53 11.60
CA ASP A 120 -29.17 -1.02 10.23
C ASP A 120 -30.55 -0.84 9.57
N PHE A 121 -30.62 -0.03 8.51
CA PHE A 121 -31.81 0.17 7.69
C PHE A 121 -31.55 -0.54 6.36
N GLU A 122 -32.04 -1.77 6.24
CA GLU A 122 -31.82 -2.57 5.03
C GLU A 122 -32.95 -3.57 4.82
N GLU A 123 -33.28 -3.79 3.54
CA GLU A 123 -34.05 -4.93 3.07
C GLU A 123 -33.22 -5.59 1.96
N GLY A 124 -33.23 -6.92 1.90
CA GLY A 124 -32.50 -7.66 0.86
C GLY A 124 -33.12 -7.44 -0.52
N PHE A 125 -32.29 -7.23 -1.52
CA PHE A 125 -32.74 -7.03 -2.91
C PHE A 125 -32.96 -8.34 -3.69
N ASP A 126 -33.16 -9.46 -3.01
CA ASP A 126 -33.11 -10.80 -3.61
C ASP A 126 -34.16 -11.04 -4.70
N ASN A 127 -35.28 -10.31 -4.64
CA ASN A 127 -36.41 -10.44 -5.56
C ASN A 127 -36.51 -9.28 -6.57
N VAL A 128 -35.46 -8.48 -6.72
CA VAL A 128 -35.43 -7.39 -7.70
C VAL A 128 -35.04 -7.92 -9.07
N ASP A 129 -35.71 -7.41 -10.11
CA ASP A 129 -35.39 -7.73 -11.50
C ASP A 129 -33.91 -7.38 -11.82
N PRO A 130 -33.08 -8.34 -12.24
CA PRO A 130 -31.68 -8.08 -12.58
C PRO A 130 -31.49 -7.32 -13.89
N GLN A 131 -32.50 -7.26 -14.78
CA GLN A 131 -32.32 -6.71 -16.12
C GLN A 131 -31.78 -5.28 -16.14
N PRO A 132 -32.28 -4.32 -15.32
CA PRO A 132 -31.74 -2.97 -15.32
C PRO A 132 -30.27 -2.87 -14.93
N MET A 133 -29.75 -3.81 -14.12
CA MET A 133 -28.33 -3.89 -13.80
C MET A 133 -27.54 -4.49 -14.96
N ILE A 134 -28.04 -5.57 -15.57
CA ILE A 134 -27.40 -6.23 -16.72
C ILE A 134 -27.29 -5.27 -17.90
N GLU A 135 -28.34 -4.49 -18.21
CA GLU A 135 -28.33 -3.47 -19.27
C GLU A 135 -27.23 -2.42 -19.03
N ARG A 136 -27.10 -1.92 -17.81
CA ARG A 136 -26.05 -0.95 -17.44
C ARG A 136 -24.65 -1.54 -17.58
N ILE A 137 -24.47 -2.81 -17.21
CA ILE A 137 -23.22 -3.54 -17.44
C ILE A 137 -22.92 -3.60 -18.93
N GLN A 138 -23.86 -4.07 -19.76
CA GLN A 138 -23.70 -4.18 -21.20
C GLN A 138 -23.30 -2.85 -21.87
N GLN A 139 -23.93 -1.74 -21.46
CA GLN A 139 -23.61 -0.41 -21.96
C GLN A 139 -22.21 0.07 -21.54
N ALA A 140 -21.71 -0.39 -20.40
CA ALA A 140 -20.41 0.01 -19.87
C ALA A 140 -19.24 -0.83 -20.44
N LEU A 141 -19.47 -2.10 -20.74
CA LEU A 141 -18.44 -3.06 -21.18
C LEU A 141 -17.48 -2.55 -22.27
N PRO A 142 -17.93 -1.83 -23.32
CA PRO A 142 -17.02 -1.36 -24.38
C PRO A 142 -15.96 -0.33 -23.92
N ASN A 143 -16.17 0.31 -22.76
CA ASN A 143 -15.37 1.45 -22.29
C ASN A 143 -14.57 1.15 -21.00
N ILE A 144 -14.55 -0.10 -20.55
CA ILE A 144 -13.87 -0.51 -19.32
C ILE A 144 -12.83 -1.60 -19.60
N GLY A 145 -11.77 -1.61 -18.81
CA GLY A 145 -10.73 -2.65 -18.83
C GLY A 145 -10.94 -3.73 -17.78
N ALA A 146 -11.81 -3.53 -16.80
CA ALA A 146 -12.15 -4.54 -15.78
C ALA A 146 -13.56 -4.32 -15.18
N LEU A 147 -14.19 -5.43 -14.78
CA LEU A 147 -15.43 -5.47 -14.01
C LEU A 147 -15.15 -5.99 -12.60
N VAL A 148 -15.59 -5.27 -11.57
CA VAL A 148 -15.57 -5.72 -10.18
C VAL A 148 -16.99 -6.04 -9.73
N LEU A 149 -17.20 -7.24 -9.20
CA LEU A 149 -18.43 -7.64 -8.53
C LEU A 149 -18.16 -7.71 -7.02
N SER A 150 -18.71 -6.76 -6.26
CA SER A 150 -18.46 -6.64 -4.82
C SER A 150 -19.68 -7.11 -4.02
N ASP A 151 -19.58 -8.31 -3.44
CA ASP A 151 -20.69 -8.98 -2.77
C ASP A 151 -20.64 -8.73 -1.25
N TYR A 152 -21.74 -8.20 -0.70
CA TYR A 152 -21.95 -8.04 0.75
C TYR A 152 -23.17 -8.84 1.24
N ALA A 153 -23.67 -9.75 0.41
CA ALA A 153 -24.87 -10.55 0.61
C ALA A 153 -26.11 -9.67 0.93
N LYS A 154 -26.31 -8.59 0.15
CA LYS A 154 -27.49 -7.72 0.26
C LYS A 154 -28.44 -7.79 -0.93
N GLY A 155 -28.12 -8.62 -1.91
CA GLY A 155 -29.05 -9.03 -2.96
C GLY A 155 -28.77 -8.42 -4.34
N ALA A 156 -27.91 -7.41 -4.47
CA ALA A 156 -27.57 -6.83 -5.78
C ALA A 156 -26.86 -7.85 -6.70
N LEU A 157 -26.20 -8.84 -6.12
CA LEU A 157 -25.49 -9.88 -6.85
C LEU A 157 -26.21 -11.23 -6.87
N VAL A 158 -27.52 -11.33 -6.60
CA VAL A 158 -28.25 -12.63 -6.72
C VAL A 158 -27.98 -13.31 -8.07
N HIS A 159 -28.01 -12.55 -9.16
CA HIS A 159 -27.80 -13.02 -10.53
C HIS A 159 -26.35 -12.86 -11.03
N VAL A 160 -25.36 -12.96 -10.14
CA VAL A 160 -23.93 -12.78 -10.44
C VAL A 160 -23.45 -13.63 -11.62
N GLN A 161 -23.95 -14.86 -11.80
CA GLN A 161 -23.53 -15.73 -12.90
C GLN A 161 -23.85 -15.13 -14.28
N SER A 162 -25.00 -14.49 -14.44
CA SER A 162 -25.38 -13.80 -15.69
C SER A 162 -24.47 -12.59 -15.95
N MET A 163 -24.07 -11.88 -14.89
CA MET A 163 -23.13 -10.75 -14.98
C MET A 163 -21.74 -11.22 -15.41
N ILE A 164 -21.24 -12.31 -14.82
CA ILE A 164 -19.97 -12.95 -15.20
C ILE A 164 -20.00 -13.36 -16.67
N GLN A 165 -21.04 -14.07 -17.11
CA GLN A 165 -21.17 -14.52 -18.50
C GLN A 165 -21.20 -13.35 -19.49
N THR A 166 -21.92 -12.28 -19.16
CA THR A 166 -22.03 -11.08 -20.00
C THR A 166 -20.67 -10.41 -20.19
N ALA A 167 -19.90 -10.25 -19.11
CA ALA A 167 -18.57 -9.63 -19.19
C ALA A 167 -17.53 -10.52 -19.88
N ARG A 168 -17.56 -11.84 -19.63
CA ARG A 168 -16.70 -12.81 -20.32
C ARG A 168 -16.95 -12.84 -21.82
N ALA A 169 -18.20 -12.76 -22.25
CA ALA A 169 -18.54 -12.71 -23.68
C ALA A 169 -17.96 -11.46 -24.36
N ALA A 170 -17.76 -10.38 -23.62
CA ALA A 170 -17.10 -9.15 -24.08
C ALA A 170 -15.56 -9.16 -23.90
N GLY A 171 -14.98 -10.23 -23.36
CA GLY A 171 -13.53 -10.33 -23.09
C GLY A 171 -13.04 -9.44 -21.95
N VAL A 172 -13.93 -8.92 -21.10
CA VAL A 172 -13.57 -8.07 -19.96
C VAL A 172 -13.29 -8.95 -18.73
N PRO A 173 -12.15 -8.77 -18.04
CA PRO A 173 -11.83 -9.55 -16.84
C PRO A 173 -12.80 -9.21 -15.70
N VAL A 174 -13.23 -10.26 -14.98
CA VAL A 174 -14.18 -10.17 -13.87
C VAL A 174 -13.49 -10.51 -12.56
N LEU A 175 -13.41 -9.53 -11.67
CA LEU A 175 -12.86 -9.68 -10.32
C LEU A 175 -14.02 -9.70 -9.33
N ILE A 176 -13.97 -10.60 -8.35
CA ILE A 176 -15.05 -10.78 -7.40
C ILE A 176 -14.51 -10.76 -5.98
N ASP A 177 -15.07 -9.89 -5.15
CA ASP A 177 -14.93 -9.93 -3.70
C ASP A 177 -16.10 -10.74 -3.13
N PRO A 178 -15.88 -12.00 -2.70
CA PRO A 178 -16.96 -12.91 -2.41
C PRO A 178 -17.56 -12.69 -1.03
N LYS A 179 -18.84 -13.05 -0.89
CA LYS A 179 -19.49 -13.28 0.40
C LYS A 179 -20.15 -14.64 0.50
N GLY A 180 -20.31 -15.11 1.73
CA GLY A 180 -20.99 -16.35 2.06
C GLY A 180 -20.11 -17.59 1.85
N THR A 181 -20.75 -18.75 1.77
CA THR A 181 -20.08 -20.06 1.67
C THR A 181 -20.34 -20.77 0.34
N ASP A 182 -21.26 -20.27 -0.49
CA ASP A 182 -21.51 -20.84 -1.82
C ASP A 182 -20.72 -20.08 -2.88
N PHE A 183 -19.51 -20.55 -3.17
CA PHE A 183 -18.68 -19.96 -4.22
C PHE A 183 -19.00 -20.51 -5.62
N ASN A 184 -19.87 -21.51 -5.76
CA ASN A 184 -20.23 -22.05 -7.09
C ASN A 184 -20.89 -21.01 -7.98
N ARG A 185 -21.60 -20.05 -7.37
CA ARG A 185 -22.20 -18.92 -8.09
C ARG A 185 -21.19 -17.98 -8.76
N TYR A 186 -19.91 -18.07 -8.40
CA TYR A 186 -18.83 -17.25 -8.99
C TYR A 186 -18.07 -17.98 -10.10
N ARG A 187 -18.59 -19.12 -10.58
CA ARG A 187 -17.93 -19.97 -11.58
C ARG A 187 -17.58 -19.20 -12.86
N GLY A 188 -16.32 -19.32 -13.27
CA GLY A 188 -15.81 -18.75 -14.51
C GLY A 188 -15.29 -17.32 -14.39
N ALA A 189 -15.28 -16.72 -13.20
CA ALA A 189 -14.67 -15.41 -12.99
C ALA A 189 -13.15 -15.42 -13.28
N THR A 190 -12.60 -14.24 -13.58
CA THR A 190 -11.14 -14.11 -13.80
C THR A 190 -10.40 -14.24 -12.48
N LEU A 191 -10.84 -13.54 -11.44
CA LEU A 191 -10.22 -13.54 -10.14
C LEU A 191 -11.26 -13.56 -9.03
N LEU A 192 -11.08 -14.43 -8.04
CA LEU A 192 -11.82 -14.43 -6.78
C LEU A 192 -10.86 -14.02 -5.65
N THR A 193 -11.28 -13.12 -4.76
CA THR A 193 -10.42 -12.55 -3.71
C THR A 193 -10.88 -12.82 -2.27
N PRO A 194 -11.15 -14.07 -1.85
CA PRO A 194 -11.62 -14.33 -0.49
C PRO A 194 -10.54 -13.98 0.55
N ASN A 195 -10.96 -13.57 1.73
CA ASN A 195 -10.07 -13.64 2.90
C ASN A 195 -9.89 -15.08 3.38
N LEU A 196 -8.89 -15.33 4.23
CA LEU A 196 -8.59 -16.67 4.74
C LEU A 196 -9.80 -17.33 5.41
N SER A 197 -10.59 -16.57 6.19
CA SER A 197 -11.78 -17.11 6.87
C SER A 197 -12.87 -17.52 5.88
N GLU A 198 -13.11 -16.71 4.84
CA GLU A 198 -14.06 -17.01 3.77
C GLU A 198 -13.60 -18.22 2.95
N PHE A 199 -12.31 -18.29 2.64
CA PHE A 199 -11.70 -19.43 1.96
C PHE A 199 -11.87 -20.72 2.79
N GLU A 200 -11.49 -20.71 4.06
CA GLU A 200 -11.60 -21.86 4.96
C GLU A 200 -13.05 -22.28 5.23
N ALA A 201 -13.99 -21.34 5.19
CA ALA A 201 -15.42 -21.66 5.31
C ALA A 201 -15.92 -22.52 4.15
N VAL A 202 -15.29 -22.43 2.98
CA VAL A 202 -15.63 -23.21 1.78
C VAL A 202 -14.78 -24.47 1.66
N THR A 203 -13.46 -24.36 1.89
CA THR A 203 -12.52 -25.46 1.66
C THR A 203 -12.23 -26.31 2.90
N GLY A 204 -12.69 -25.87 4.07
CA GLY A 204 -12.25 -26.36 5.37
C GLY A 204 -10.95 -25.68 5.83
N ARG A 205 -10.70 -25.76 7.14
CA ARG A 205 -9.53 -25.15 7.81
C ARG A 205 -8.22 -25.72 7.26
N CYS A 206 -7.28 -24.83 6.95
CA CYS A 206 -5.97 -25.19 6.41
C CYS A 206 -4.99 -25.51 7.55
N LYS A 207 -4.19 -26.55 7.38
CA LYS A 207 -3.19 -26.95 8.39
C LYS A 207 -1.88 -26.17 8.26
N ASP A 208 -1.45 -25.95 7.02
CA ASP A 208 -0.19 -25.29 6.66
C ASP A 208 -0.29 -24.65 5.26
N GLU A 209 0.81 -24.06 4.80
CA GLU A 209 0.92 -23.42 3.48
C GLU A 209 0.64 -24.37 2.32
N ASN A 210 1.09 -25.62 2.40
CA ASN A 210 0.92 -26.58 1.33
C ASN A 210 -0.54 -27.02 1.21
N ASP A 211 -1.21 -27.23 2.34
CA ASP A 211 -2.64 -27.55 2.40
C ASP A 211 -3.50 -26.40 1.85
N LEU A 212 -3.13 -25.14 2.13
CA LEU A 212 -3.78 -23.96 1.54
C LEU A 212 -3.62 -23.94 0.01
N VAL A 213 -2.41 -24.17 -0.49
CA VAL A 213 -2.13 -24.20 -1.94
C VAL A 213 -2.88 -25.34 -2.63
N GLU A 214 -2.90 -26.55 -2.04
CA GLU A 214 -3.59 -27.71 -2.60
C GLU A 214 -5.11 -27.49 -2.66
N ARG A 215 -5.71 -27.05 -1.55
CA ARG A 215 -7.15 -26.72 -1.50
C ARG A 215 -7.51 -25.59 -2.44
N GLY A 216 -6.65 -24.57 -2.52
CA GLY A 216 -6.86 -23.42 -3.39
C GLY A 216 -6.77 -23.79 -4.87
N ALA A 217 -5.82 -24.64 -5.25
CA ALA A 217 -5.71 -25.17 -6.61
C ALA A 217 -6.93 -26.00 -7.00
N LYS A 218 -7.45 -26.82 -6.07
CA LYS A 218 -8.70 -27.57 -6.28
C LYS A 218 -9.88 -26.63 -6.48
N LEU A 219 -10.07 -25.65 -5.60
CA LEU A 219 -11.17 -24.69 -5.70
C LEU A 219 -11.10 -23.88 -7.01
N LEU A 220 -9.90 -23.44 -7.39
CA LEU A 220 -9.64 -22.73 -8.64
C LEU A 220 -10.04 -23.56 -9.88
N ALA A 221 -9.72 -24.86 -9.88
CA ALA A 221 -10.14 -25.78 -10.94
C ALA A 221 -11.66 -26.04 -10.92
N ASP A 222 -12.20 -26.34 -9.74
CA ASP A 222 -13.63 -26.66 -9.54
C ASP A 222 -14.52 -25.50 -9.98
N LEU A 223 -14.10 -24.25 -9.78
CA LEU A 223 -14.83 -23.03 -10.15
C LEU A 223 -14.42 -22.44 -11.51
N GLU A 224 -13.51 -23.08 -12.24
CA GLU A 224 -13.02 -22.61 -13.55
C GLU A 224 -12.49 -21.16 -13.52
N LEU A 225 -11.78 -20.81 -12.45
CA LEU A 225 -11.21 -19.47 -12.28
C LEU A 225 -9.89 -19.33 -13.04
N SER A 226 -9.61 -18.12 -13.55
CA SER A 226 -8.27 -17.83 -14.10
C SER A 226 -7.22 -17.64 -13.00
N ALA A 227 -7.65 -17.18 -11.83
CA ALA A 227 -6.82 -17.00 -10.65
C ALA A 227 -7.66 -16.97 -9.36
N LEU A 228 -7.00 -17.28 -8.23
CA LEU A 228 -7.53 -17.15 -6.89
C LEU A 228 -6.52 -16.39 -6.04
N LEU A 229 -6.93 -15.30 -5.39
CA LEU A 229 -6.08 -14.53 -4.47
C LEU A 229 -6.64 -14.62 -3.06
N VAL A 230 -5.99 -15.40 -2.21
CA VAL A 230 -6.38 -15.51 -0.79
C VAL A 230 -5.67 -14.40 -0.01
N THR A 231 -6.44 -13.49 0.60
CA THR A 231 -5.89 -12.47 1.50
C THR A 231 -5.79 -13.01 2.94
N ARG A 232 -4.67 -12.76 3.60
CA ARG A 232 -4.24 -13.46 4.82
C ARG A 232 -3.75 -12.52 5.92
N SER A 233 -4.36 -11.34 6.01
CA SER A 233 -4.06 -10.34 7.06
C SER A 233 -2.55 -10.08 7.20
N GLU A 234 -1.96 -10.29 8.37
CA GLU A 234 -0.54 -10.10 8.65
C GLU A 234 0.38 -11.00 7.82
N GLN A 235 -0.12 -12.13 7.30
CA GLN A 235 0.63 -13.01 6.40
C GLN A 235 0.62 -12.49 4.95
N GLY A 236 -0.06 -11.37 4.66
CA GLY A 236 -0.12 -10.78 3.32
C GLY A 236 -1.16 -11.46 2.44
N MET A 237 -0.77 -11.93 1.25
CA MET A 237 -1.69 -12.58 0.30
C MET A 237 -0.99 -13.64 -0.55
N THR A 238 -1.75 -14.65 -1.00
CA THR A 238 -1.25 -15.73 -1.83
C THR A 238 -2.07 -15.83 -3.11
N LEU A 239 -1.41 -15.65 -4.26
CA LEU A 239 -1.99 -15.78 -5.60
C LEU A 239 -1.75 -17.19 -6.14
N LEU A 240 -2.82 -17.82 -6.61
CA LEU A 240 -2.84 -19.12 -7.26
C LEU A 240 -3.34 -18.99 -8.69
N GLN A 241 -2.66 -19.64 -9.64
CA GLN A 241 -3.00 -19.64 -11.06
C GLN A 241 -2.81 -21.04 -11.65
N PRO A 242 -3.62 -21.44 -12.65
CA PRO A 242 -3.44 -22.73 -13.32
C PRO A 242 -2.02 -22.88 -13.89
N GLY A 243 -1.34 -23.98 -13.57
CA GLY A 243 -0.03 -24.31 -14.14
C GLY A 243 1.14 -23.41 -13.71
N LYS A 244 0.95 -22.52 -12.73
CA LYS A 244 2.01 -21.67 -12.16
C LYS A 244 2.28 -22.04 -10.70
N ALA A 245 3.51 -21.79 -10.26
CA ALA A 245 3.85 -21.87 -8.84
C ALA A 245 3.07 -20.80 -8.05
N PRO A 246 2.67 -21.08 -6.79
CA PRO A 246 1.99 -20.11 -5.94
C PRO A 246 2.88 -18.88 -5.73
N LEU A 247 2.31 -17.69 -5.85
CA LEU A 247 2.99 -16.43 -5.58
C LEU A 247 2.53 -15.90 -4.21
N HIS A 248 3.41 -15.99 -3.22
CA HIS A 248 3.17 -15.42 -1.91
C HIS A 248 3.74 -14.00 -1.82
N LEU A 249 2.92 -13.07 -1.35
CA LEU A 249 3.26 -11.66 -1.15
C LEU A 249 3.08 -11.34 0.35
N PRO A 250 4.17 -11.22 1.14
CA PRO A 250 4.06 -10.90 2.57
C PRO A 250 3.46 -9.50 2.79
N THR A 251 2.88 -9.23 3.95
CA THR A 251 2.32 -7.91 4.25
C THR A 251 3.37 -6.79 4.12
N GLN A 252 2.91 -5.59 3.78
CA GLN A 252 3.74 -4.38 3.72
C GLN A 252 3.44 -3.40 4.87
N ALA A 253 2.48 -3.73 5.73
CA ALA A 253 2.14 -2.90 6.86
C ALA A 253 3.24 -2.95 7.92
N GLN A 254 3.83 -1.80 8.25
CA GLN A 254 4.74 -1.68 9.40
C GLN A 254 3.97 -1.40 10.70
N GLU A 255 2.89 -0.64 10.62
CA GLU A 255 1.99 -0.33 11.73
C GLU A 255 0.53 -0.54 11.27
N VAL A 256 -0.25 -1.26 12.06
CA VAL A 256 -1.66 -1.55 11.78
C VAL A 256 -2.51 -0.75 12.76
N TYR A 257 -3.24 0.23 12.23
CA TYR A 257 -4.17 1.07 12.99
C TYR A 257 -5.62 0.58 12.83
N ASP A 258 -6.09 0.41 11.60
CA ASP A 258 -7.45 -0.04 11.30
C ASP A 258 -7.47 -0.87 10.01
N VAL A 259 -8.05 -2.07 10.05
CA VAL A 259 -8.12 -2.97 8.89
C VAL A 259 -9.40 -2.79 8.05
N THR A 260 -10.28 -1.90 8.47
CA THR A 260 -11.58 -1.68 7.83
C THR A 260 -11.42 -1.17 6.40
N GLY A 261 -11.98 -1.89 5.41
CA GLY A 261 -11.93 -1.50 4.00
C GLY A 261 -10.61 -1.84 3.29
N ALA A 262 -9.70 -2.58 3.93
CA ALA A 262 -8.47 -3.03 3.28
C ALA A 262 -8.75 -3.98 2.10
N GLY A 263 -9.76 -4.86 2.21
CA GLY A 263 -10.21 -5.73 1.12
C GLY A 263 -10.72 -4.94 -0.09
N ASP A 264 -11.54 -3.92 0.15
CA ASP A 264 -12.05 -3.03 -0.90
C ASP A 264 -10.91 -2.31 -1.64
N THR A 265 -9.88 -1.90 -0.90
CA THR A 265 -8.67 -1.30 -1.46
C THR A 265 -7.92 -2.30 -2.33
N VAL A 266 -7.74 -3.53 -1.86
CA VAL A 266 -7.04 -4.60 -2.60
C VAL A 266 -7.73 -4.85 -3.94
N ILE A 267 -9.04 -5.10 -3.95
CA ILE A 267 -9.76 -5.40 -5.20
C ILE A 267 -9.85 -4.17 -6.11
N GLY A 268 -10.00 -2.96 -5.55
CA GLY A 268 -10.00 -1.71 -6.31
C GLY A 268 -8.68 -1.47 -7.05
N VAL A 269 -7.54 -1.64 -6.36
CA VAL A 269 -6.20 -1.48 -6.95
C VAL A 269 -5.90 -2.57 -7.96
N LEU A 270 -6.29 -3.83 -7.68
CA LEU A 270 -6.19 -4.94 -8.63
C LEU A 270 -6.92 -4.61 -9.94
N ALA A 271 -8.18 -4.19 -9.85
CA ALA A 271 -9.01 -3.88 -11.00
C ALA A 271 -8.43 -2.70 -11.80
N ALA A 272 -8.01 -1.63 -11.13
CA ALA A 272 -7.41 -0.47 -11.78
C ALA A 272 -6.10 -0.82 -12.50
N ALA A 273 -5.25 -1.65 -11.88
CA ALA A 273 -3.99 -2.08 -12.48
C ALA A 273 -4.20 -2.99 -13.69
N LEU A 274 -5.13 -3.96 -13.60
CA LEU A 274 -5.50 -4.82 -14.74
C LEU A 274 -6.11 -4.01 -15.88
N ALA A 275 -7.02 -3.08 -15.57
CA ALA A 275 -7.60 -2.18 -16.57
C ALA A 275 -6.56 -1.25 -17.23
N ALA A 276 -5.46 -0.96 -16.53
CA ALA A 276 -4.31 -0.25 -17.09
C ALA A 276 -3.33 -1.16 -17.88
N GLY A 277 -3.68 -2.44 -18.08
CA GLY A 277 -2.90 -3.39 -18.86
C GLY A 277 -1.75 -4.07 -18.12
N LYS A 278 -1.71 -3.99 -16.78
CA LYS A 278 -0.67 -4.69 -15.99
C LYS A 278 -0.97 -6.19 -15.89
N PRO A 279 0.07 -7.05 -15.85
CA PRO A 279 -0.08 -8.45 -15.50
C PRO A 279 -0.69 -8.63 -14.11
N LEU A 280 -1.38 -9.75 -13.88
CA LEU A 280 -2.05 -10.02 -12.62
C LEU A 280 -1.08 -10.06 -11.43
N GLU A 281 0.12 -10.61 -11.63
CA GLU A 281 1.17 -10.67 -10.61
C GLU A 281 1.63 -9.26 -10.18
N GLU A 282 1.77 -8.33 -11.14
CA GLU A 282 2.06 -6.92 -10.83
C GLU A 282 0.88 -6.26 -10.13
N ALA A 283 -0.36 -6.53 -10.58
CA ALA A 283 -1.56 -6.00 -9.95
C ALA A 283 -1.68 -6.44 -8.49
N CYS A 284 -1.40 -7.72 -8.18
CA CYS A 284 -1.36 -8.24 -6.81
C CYS A 284 -0.27 -7.57 -5.97
N PHE A 285 0.90 -7.31 -6.55
CA PHE A 285 1.96 -6.59 -5.86
C PHE A 285 1.53 -5.17 -5.47
N LEU A 286 0.92 -4.43 -6.40
CA LEU A 286 0.40 -3.08 -6.18
C LEU A 286 -0.69 -3.09 -5.11
N ALA A 287 -1.62 -4.03 -5.18
CA ALA A 287 -2.71 -4.16 -4.22
C ALA A 287 -2.22 -4.50 -2.81
N ASN A 288 -1.19 -5.34 -2.69
CA ASN A 288 -0.56 -5.62 -1.40
C ASN A 288 0.16 -4.39 -0.82
N ALA A 289 0.74 -3.53 -1.66
CA ALA A 289 1.35 -2.27 -1.23
C ALA A 289 0.28 -1.29 -0.75
N ALA A 290 -0.79 -1.14 -1.52
CA ALA A 290 -1.93 -0.33 -1.15
C ALA A 290 -2.57 -0.77 0.17
N ALA A 291 -2.76 -2.09 0.35
CA ALA A 291 -3.25 -2.66 1.60
C ALA A 291 -2.37 -2.24 2.79
N GLY A 292 -1.05 -2.34 2.65
CA GLY A 292 -0.09 -1.91 3.67
C GLY A 292 -0.21 -0.43 4.05
N VAL A 293 -0.54 0.44 3.08
CA VAL A 293 -0.76 1.87 3.33
C VAL A 293 -2.07 2.11 4.06
N VAL A 294 -3.18 1.54 3.59
CA VAL A 294 -4.51 1.86 4.15
C VAL A 294 -4.72 1.28 5.54
N VAL A 295 -4.11 0.15 5.88
CA VAL A 295 -4.21 -0.40 7.24
C VAL A 295 -3.48 0.46 8.28
N GLY A 296 -2.58 1.34 7.84
CA GLY A 296 -1.92 2.36 8.67
C GLY A 296 -2.78 3.61 8.90
N LYS A 297 -3.98 3.69 8.32
CA LYS A 297 -4.89 4.84 8.43
C LYS A 297 -6.12 4.47 9.26
N LEU A 298 -6.88 5.47 9.70
CA LEU A 298 -8.13 5.28 10.46
C LEU A 298 -9.34 5.20 9.51
N GLY A 299 -10.22 4.21 9.71
CA GLY A 299 -11.45 4.02 8.96
C GLY A 299 -11.25 3.59 7.50
N THR A 300 -12.34 3.60 6.72
CA THR A 300 -12.34 3.33 5.27
C THR A 300 -11.59 4.43 4.52
N SER A 301 -10.27 4.30 4.49
CA SER A 301 -9.36 5.21 3.80
C SER A 301 -9.03 4.72 2.39
N THR A 302 -8.70 5.65 1.50
CA THR A 302 -8.20 5.33 0.15
C THR A 302 -6.69 5.50 0.05
N VAL A 303 -6.11 4.99 -1.04
CA VAL A 303 -4.71 5.20 -1.40
C VAL A 303 -4.60 6.13 -2.62
N THR A 304 -3.71 7.10 -2.57
CA THR A 304 -3.38 7.96 -3.72
C THR A 304 -2.23 7.37 -4.55
N PRO A 305 -2.04 7.78 -5.82
CA PRO A 305 -0.91 7.33 -6.63
C PRO A 305 0.45 7.60 -5.99
N ILE A 306 0.59 8.75 -5.31
CA ILE A 306 1.83 9.14 -4.63
C ILE A 306 2.12 8.21 -3.44
N GLU A 307 1.11 7.94 -2.61
CA GLU A 307 1.27 7.03 -1.47
C GLU A 307 1.57 5.60 -1.93
N LEU A 308 0.90 5.15 -2.99
CA LEU A 308 1.15 3.84 -3.58
C LEU A 308 2.56 3.78 -4.19
N GLU A 309 2.99 4.81 -4.90
CA GLU A 309 4.35 4.91 -5.43
C GLU A 309 5.39 4.87 -4.32
N ASN A 310 5.18 5.61 -3.22
CA ASN A 310 6.06 5.60 -2.06
C ASN A 310 6.11 4.20 -1.41
N ALA A 311 4.99 3.52 -1.27
CA ALA A 311 4.93 2.16 -0.73
C ALA A 311 5.67 1.16 -1.62
N ILE A 312 5.51 1.25 -2.95
CA ILE A 312 6.23 0.40 -3.92
C ILE A 312 7.72 0.68 -3.87
N ARG A 313 8.13 1.96 -3.82
CA ARG A 313 9.53 2.37 -3.73
C ARG A 313 10.16 1.90 -2.42
N GLY A 314 9.41 1.93 -1.32
CA GLY A 314 9.82 1.37 -0.03
C GLY A 314 10.00 -0.15 -0.04
N ARG A 315 9.45 -0.85 -1.05
CA ARG A 315 9.54 -2.31 -1.22
C ARG A 315 10.50 -2.75 -2.31
N ALA A 316 10.91 -1.85 -3.19
CA ALA A 316 11.78 -2.22 -4.28
C ALA A 316 13.17 -2.52 -3.70
N ASP A 317 13.58 -3.78 -3.73
CA ASP A 317 14.99 -4.24 -3.68
C ASP A 317 15.87 -3.59 -4.79
N THR A 318 15.58 -2.36 -5.22
CA THR A 318 16.19 -1.65 -6.35
C THR A 318 16.33 -0.16 -6.06
N GLY A 319 16.83 0.17 -4.87
CA GLY A 319 17.59 1.40 -4.72
C GLY A 319 17.02 2.47 -3.80
N PHE A 320 16.53 2.12 -2.60
CA PHE A 320 16.67 3.00 -1.44
C PHE A 320 16.91 2.15 -0.17
N GLY A 321 17.67 2.66 0.81
CA GLY A 321 17.97 1.97 2.08
C GLY A 321 19.23 1.11 2.08
N VAL A 322 19.28 0.10 2.96
CA VAL A 322 20.44 -0.79 3.17
C VAL A 322 20.64 -1.74 1.99
N MET A 323 21.84 -1.76 1.41
CA MET A 323 22.21 -2.49 0.20
C MET A 323 23.45 -3.36 0.42
N THR A 324 23.51 -4.50 -0.29
CA THR A 324 24.78 -5.19 -0.56
C THR A 324 25.58 -4.45 -1.64
N GLU A 325 26.90 -4.70 -1.72
CA GLU A 325 27.74 -4.07 -2.75
C GLU A 325 27.28 -4.38 -4.18
N ALA A 326 26.81 -5.60 -4.43
CA ALA A 326 26.28 -6.01 -5.73
C ALA A 326 25.01 -5.22 -6.10
N GLN A 327 24.06 -5.12 -5.16
CA GLN A 327 22.83 -4.34 -5.35
C GLN A 327 23.13 -2.85 -5.56
N LEU A 328 24.10 -2.30 -4.83
CA LEU A 328 24.51 -0.91 -4.99
C LEU A 328 25.06 -0.63 -6.39
N LYS A 329 25.91 -1.52 -6.93
CA LYS A 329 26.43 -1.38 -8.29
C LYS A 329 25.32 -1.31 -9.32
N ASP A 330 24.34 -2.21 -9.21
CA ASP A 330 23.19 -2.23 -10.12
C ASP A 330 22.33 -0.97 -9.99
N ALA A 331 22.10 -0.50 -8.76
CA ALA A 331 21.34 0.72 -8.48
C ALA A 331 22.03 1.98 -9.06
N VAL A 332 23.35 2.09 -8.89
CA VAL A 332 24.15 3.20 -9.42
C VAL A 332 24.19 3.18 -10.95
N ALA A 333 24.37 2.00 -11.56
CA ALA A 333 24.33 1.86 -13.01
C ALA A 333 22.98 2.31 -13.59
N LEU A 334 21.88 1.97 -12.92
CA LEU A 334 20.54 2.38 -13.33
C LEU A 334 20.30 3.88 -13.15
N ALA A 335 20.77 4.48 -12.05
CA ALA A 335 20.69 5.93 -11.84
C ALA A 335 21.44 6.71 -12.91
N ARG A 336 22.64 6.24 -13.29
CA ARG A 336 23.39 6.82 -14.41
C ARG A 336 22.68 6.72 -15.75
N GLN A 337 22.03 5.58 -16.03
CA GLN A 337 21.22 5.43 -17.24
C GLN A 337 20.05 6.44 -17.30
N ARG A 338 19.60 6.96 -16.14
CA ARG A 338 18.58 8.00 -16.03
C ARG A 338 19.15 9.42 -16.05
N GLY A 339 20.48 9.57 -16.11
CA GLY A 339 21.15 10.87 -16.03
C GLY A 339 21.15 11.48 -14.63
N GLU A 340 20.94 10.67 -13.58
CA GLU A 340 21.00 11.13 -12.19
C GLU A 340 22.46 11.26 -11.72
N THR A 341 22.77 12.33 -10.99
CA THR A 341 24.10 12.56 -10.37
C THR A 341 24.22 11.81 -9.04
N VAL A 342 25.20 10.92 -8.90
CA VAL A 342 25.42 10.09 -7.72
C VAL A 342 26.50 10.67 -6.81
N VAL A 343 26.09 11.01 -5.59
CA VAL A 343 26.95 11.49 -4.51
C VAL A 343 27.26 10.34 -3.55
N MET A 344 28.49 10.26 -3.04
CA MET A 344 28.88 9.27 -2.04
C MET A 344 29.64 9.90 -0.89
N THR A 345 29.35 9.46 0.32
CA THR A 345 30.09 9.80 1.55
C THR A 345 30.33 8.53 2.36
N ASN A 346 31.26 8.57 3.33
CA ASN A 346 31.51 7.46 4.23
C ASN A 346 31.81 7.88 5.68
N GLY A 347 31.59 6.96 6.61
CA GLY A 347 31.98 7.12 8.02
C GLY A 347 31.46 6.01 8.94
N CYS A 348 31.82 6.09 10.23
CA CYS A 348 31.35 5.11 11.21
C CYS A 348 29.88 5.32 11.63
N PHE A 349 29.41 6.58 11.68
CA PHE A 349 28.03 6.93 12.08
C PHE A 349 27.53 6.21 13.34
N ASP A 350 28.37 6.13 14.37
CA ASP A 350 28.09 5.32 15.54
C ASP A 350 26.94 5.88 16.39
N ILE A 351 27.06 7.13 16.83
CA ILE A 351 25.94 7.86 17.46
C ILE A 351 25.69 9.10 16.61
N LEU A 352 24.52 9.12 15.98
CA LEU A 352 24.07 10.25 15.17
C LEU A 352 23.70 11.45 16.05
N HIS A 353 23.84 12.62 15.47
CA HIS A 353 23.47 13.90 16.07
C HIS A 353 23.14 14.89 14.95
N ALA A 354 22.64 16.08 15.30
CA ALA A 354 22.23 17.12 14.34
C ALA A 354 23.30 17.41 13.27
N GLY A 355 24.57 17.50 13.66
CA GLY A 355 25.68 17.68 12.70
C GLY A 355 25.77 16.60 11.60
N HIS A 356 25.46 15.32 11.88
CA HIS A 356 25.41 14.29 10.84
C HIS A 356 24.21 14.48 9.92
N VAL A 357 23.05 14.86 10.46
CA VAL A 357 21.83 15.11 9.66
C VAL A 357 22.06 16.29 8.71
N SER A 358 22.60 17.39 9.23
CA SER A 358 22.95 18.57 8.43
C SER A 358 24.01 18.27 7.37
N TYR A 359 25.07 17.54 7.74
CA TYR A 359 26.11 17.09 6.80
C TYR A 359 25.54 16.24 5.66
N LEU A 360 24.73 15.22 5.96
CA LEU A 360 24.11 14.35 4.96
C LEU A 360 23.13 15.12 4.06
N ALA A 361 22.35 16.04 4.63
CA ALA A 361 21.46 16.91 3.86
C ALA A 361 22.24 17.81 2.88
N ASN A 362 23.39 18.37 3.31
CA ASN A 362 24.25 19.17 2.45
C ASN A 362 24.94 18.32 1.36
N ALA A 363 25.36 17.10 1.68
CA ALA A 363 25.89 16.17 0.69
C ALA A 363 24.82 15.81 -0.36
N ARG A 364 23.59 15.52 0.07
CA ARG A 364 22.47 15.18 -0.82
C ARG A 364 22.12 16.29 -1.82
N ARG A 365 22.34 17.56 -1.47
CA ARG A 365 22.11 18.72 -2.36
C ARG A 365 23.08 18.80 -3.54
N LEU A 366 24.18 18.08 -3.50
CA LEU A 366 25.20 18.10 -4.55
C LEU A 366 24.83 17.22 -5.76
N GLY A 367 23.84 16.34 -5.63
CA GLY A 367 23.37 15.48 -6.72
C GLY A 367 21.96 14.97 -6.49
N ASP A 368 21.57 13.93 -7.21
CA ASP A 368 20.23 13.35 -7.21
C ASP A 368 20.11 12.12 -6.30
N ARG A 369 21.23 11.49 -5.96
CA ARG A 369 21.32 10.31 -5.10
C ARG A 369 22.44 10.45 -4.09
N LEU A 370 22.23 10.05 -2.84
CA LEU A 370 23.28 9.97 -1.82
C LEU A 370 23.51 8.53 -1.35
N ILE A 371 24.75 8.06 -1.52
CA ILE A 371 25.29 6.83 -0.93
C ILE A 371 25.99 7.17 0.38
N VAL A 372 25.69 6.42 1.43
CA VAL A 372 26.42 6.44 2.71
C VAL A 372 27.10 5.08 2.91
N ALA A 373 28.42 5.05 2.78
CA ALA A 373 29.23 3.88 3.10
C ALA A 373 29.59 3.85 4.59
N VAL A 374 29.28 2.73 5.26
CA VAL A 374 29.33 2.58 6.70
C VAL A 374 30.41 1.58 7.09
N ASN A 375 31.33 1.97 7.96
CA ASN A 375 32.35 1.06 8.49
C ASN A 375 31.70 -0.10 9.25
N SER A 376 32.18 -1.32 9.05
CA SER A 376 31.83 -2.49 9.86
C SER A 376 32.17 -2.29 11.34
N ASP A 377 31.66 -3.17 12.21
CA ASP A 377 31.97 -3.10 13.63
C ASP A 377 33.45 -3.30 13.90
N ASP A 378 34.10 -4.22 13.19
CA ASP A 378 35.53 -4.48 13.34
C ASP A 378 36.40 -3.37 12.74
N SER A 379 36.00 -2.79 11.60
CA SER A 379 36.63 -1.58 11.04
C SER A 379 36.55 -0.42 12.05
N THR A 380 35.39 -0.23 12.65
CA THR A 380 35.18 0.86 13.63
C THR A 380 36.00 0.63 14.91
N LYS A 381 36.12 -0.62 15.40
CA LYS A 381 36.98 -0.97 16.55
C LYS A 381 38.44 -0.66 16.27
N ARG A 382 38.95 -1.01 15.08
CA ARG A 382 40.35 -0.71 14.70
C ARG A 382 40.60 0.80 14.63
N LEU A 383 39.65 1.57 14.11
CA LEU A 383 39.78 3.02 13.94
C LEU A 383 39.59 3.84 15.23
N LYS A 384 38.66 3.43 16.10
CA LYS A 384 38.24 4.23 17.26
C LYS A 384 38.49 3.57 18.63
N GLY A 385 39.04 2.36 18.63
CA GLY A 385 39.33 1.58 19.83
C GLY A 385 38.24 0.57 20.19
N PRO A 386 38.52 -0.36 21.13
CA PRO A 386 37.67 -1.52 21.41
C PRO A 386 36.30 -1.20 22.02
N SER A 387 36.12 0.02 22.55
CA SER A 387 34.85 0.49 23.10
C SER A 387 33.88 1.07 22.06
N ARG A 388 34.26 1.02 20.77
CA ARG A 388 33.46 1.51 19.63
C ARG A 388 33.38 0.42 18.56
N PRO A 389 32.27 0.27 17.83
CA PRO A 389 31.06 1.09 17.93
C PRO A 389 30.22 0.72 19.16
N VAL A 390 29.39 1.67 19.60
CA VAL A 390 28.35 1.44 20.62
C VAL A 390 27.16 0.73 19.99
N ASN A 391 26.78 1.15 18.77
CA ASN A 391 25.67 0.57 18.03
C ASN A 391 26.18 -0.43 16.97
N PRO A 392 25.68 -1.69 16.94
CA PRO A 392 26.02 -2.65 15.92
C PRO A 392 25.75 -2.15 14.49
N LEU A 393 26.51 -2.66 13.51
CA LEU A 393 26.46 -2.24 12.11
C LEU A 393 25.03 -2.15 11.56
N MET A 394 24.24 -3.21 11.71
CA MET A 394 22.88 -3.25 11.18
C MET A 394 22.00 -2.13 11.73
N GLN A 395 22.13 -1.79 13.02
CA GLN A 395 21.35 -0.71 13.63
C GLN A 395 21.75 0.65 13.05
N ARG A 396 23.07 0.89 12.90
CA ARG A 396 23.58 2.13 12.30
C ARG A 396 23.08 2.30 10.86
N MET A 397 23.11 1.23 10.08
CA MET A 397 22.64 1.24 8.70
C MET A 397 21.13 1.47 8.57
N ILE A 398 20.32 0.87 9.45
CA ILE A 398 18.86 1.10 9.49
C ILE A 398 18.57 2.57 9.80
N VAL A 399 19.21 3.15 10.82
CA VAL A 399 18.97 4.54 11.20
C VAL A 399 19.37 5.48 10.06
N LEU A 400 20.51 5.24 9.40
CA LEU A 400 20.94 6.04 8.25
C LEU A 400 19.99 5.90 7.07
N GLY A 401 19.50 4.69 6.79
CA GLY A 401 18.56 4.44 5.69
C GLY A 401 17.17 5.05 5.91
N ALA A 402 16.83 5.42 7.15
CA ALA A 402 15.60 6.13 7.49
C ALA A 402 15.72 7.67 7.37
N LEU A 403 16.92 8.20 7.13
CA LEU A 403 17.11 9.64 6.94
C LEU A 403 16.68 10.05 5.54
N GLU A 404 15.83 11.07 5.44
CA GLU A 404 15.30 11.61 4.16
C GLU A 404 16.41 11.95 3.14
N ALA A 405 17.58 12.40 3.62
CA ALA A 405 18.70 12.78 2.77
C ALA A 405 19.46 11.59 2.16
N VAL A 406 19.22 10.35 2.61
CA VAL A 406 20.03 9.17 2.26
C VAL A 406 19.24 8.25 1.35
N ASP A 407 19.75 8.07 0.12
CA ASP A 407 19.16 7.13 -0.81
C ASP A 407 19.68 5.71 -0.53
N TRP A 408 20.99 5.51 -0.40
CA TRP A 408 21.59 4.18 -0.29
C TRP A 408 22.56 4.07 0.89
N VAL A 409 22.54 2.93 1.59
CA VAL A 409 23.48 2.63 2.67
C VAL A 409 24.17 1.30 2.40
N VAL A 410 25.50 1.28 2.44
CA VAL A 410 26.30 0.08 2.16
C VAL A 410 27.39 -0.08 3.21
N ALA A 411 27.71 -1.31 3.59
CA ALA A 411 28.78 -1.58 4.55
C ALA A 411 30.11 -1.84 3.85
N PHE A 412 31.22 -1.56 4.52
CA PHE A 412 32.57 -2.00 4.11
C PHE A 412 33.40 -2.36 5.35
N GLU A 413 34.37 -3.26 5.20
CA GLU A 413 35.12 -3.84 6.33
C GLU A 413 36.56 -3.34 6.43
N GLU A 414 37.10 -2.79 5.35
CA GLU A 414 38.44 -2.27 5.25
C GLU A 414 38.65 -1.02 6.13
N ASP A 415 39.91 -0.62 6.32
CA ASP A 415 40.24 0.59 7.10
C ASP A 415 39.87 1.87 6.34
N THR A 416 39.83 1.81 5.01
CA THR A 416 39.39 2.90 4.14
C THR A 416 38.36 2.39 3.12
N PRO A 417 37.42 3.24 2.68
CA PRO A 417 36.40 2.85 1.69
C PRO A 417 36.95 2.80 0.24
N GLN A 418 38.27 2.89 0.04
CA GLN A 418 38.85 3.15 -1.29
C GLN A 418 38.46 2.09 -2.32
N ARG A 419 38.46 0.80 -1.95
CA ARG A 419 38.03 -0.30 -2.85
C ARG A 419 36.58 -0.13 -3.27
N LEU A 420 35.69 0.12 -2.31
CA LEU A 420 34.28 0.30 -2.60
C LEU A 420 34.05 1.52 -3.49
N ILE A 421 34.75 2.63 -3.23
CA ILE A 421 34.69 3.84 -4.06
C ILE A 421 35.23 3.58 -5.47
N SER A 422 36.32 2.83 -5.63
CA SER A 422 36.88 2.53 -6.95
C SER A 422 36.02 1.58 -7.79
N GLU A 423 35.14 0.82 -7.14
CA GLU A 423 34.17 -0.05 -7.81
C GLU A 423 32.86 0.68 -8.16
N ILE A 424 32.42 1.63 -7.33
CA ILE A 424 31.19 2.41 -7.56
C ILE A 424 31.44 3.64 -8.46
N LEU A 425 32.61 4.27 -8.28
CA LEU A 425 33.09 5.47 -8.98
C LEU A 425 32.07 6.62 -8.97
N PRO A 426 31.59 7.11 -7.82
CA PRO A 426 30.54 8.14 -7.74
C PRO A 426 30.89 9.40 -8.54
N ASP A 427 29.88 10.15 -8.98
CA ASP A 427 30.08 11.41 -9.72
C ASP A 427 30.62 12.50 -8.80
N ILE A 428 30.23 12.48 -7.51
CA ILE A 428 30.76 13.38 -6.48
C ILE A 428 31.08 12.58 -5.21
N LEU A 429 32.35 12.63 -4.77
CA LEU A 429 32.77 12.11 -3.48
C LEU A 429 32.80 13.24 -2.45
N VAL A 430 32.11 13.04 -1.33
CA VAL A 430 31.97 14.06 -0.27
C VAL A 430 32.59 13.56 1.03
N LYS A 431 33.36 14.43 1.69
CA LYS A 431 33.85 14.19 3.04
C LYS A 431 33.61 15.38 3.94
N GLY A 432 33.19 15.13 5.17
CA GLY A 432 33.07 16.15 6.20
C GLY A 432 34.38 16.35 6.97
N GLY A 433 34.69 17.60 7.30
CA GLY A 433 35.82 17.98 8.16
C GLY A 433 36.94 18.71 7.44
N ASP A 434 38.11 18.80 8.06
CA ASP A 434 39.24 19.62 7.57
C ASP A 434 40.21 18.83 6.68
N TYR A 435 39.69 17.91 5.87
CA TYR A 435 40.51 17.12 4.95
C TYR A 435 40.89 17.95 3.72
N LYS A 436 42.07 17.70 3.16
CA LYS A 436 42.36 18.13 1.79
C LYS A 436 41.76 17.12 0.81
N PRO A 437 41.13 17.56 -0.30
CA PRO A 437 40.52 16.66 -1.27
C PRO A 437 41.46 15.53 -1.74
N GLU A 438 42.75 15.82 -1.93
CA GLU A 438 43.77 14.86 -2.34
C GLU A 438 44.06 13.74 -1.31
N ASP A 439 43.79 13.98 -0.03
CA ASP A 439 44.04 13.04 1.06
C ASP A 439 42.83 12.12 1.33
N ILE A 440 41.71 12.33 0.62
CA ILE A 440 40.51 11.51 0.77
C ILE A 440 40.70 10.19 0.02
N ALA A 441 40.52 9.08 0.74
CA ALA A 441 40.55 7.74 0.15
C ALA A 441 39.52 7.61 -1.00
N GLY A 442 39.99 7.27 -2.20
CA GLY A 442 39.16 7.19 -3.41
C GLY A 442 39.17 8.44 -4.30
N SER A 443 39.84 9.53 -3.89
CA SER A 443 39.88 10.79 -4.65
C SER A 443 40.48 10.64 -6.05
N LYS A 444 41.60 9.91 -6.16
CA LYS A 444 42.31 9.68 -7.43
C LYS A 444 41.45 8.93 -8.43
N GLU A 445 40.73 7.91 -7.98
CA GLU A 445 39.87 7.08 -8.80
C GLU A 445 38.65 7.85 -9.30
N VAL A 446 38.03 8.67 -8.44
CA VAL A 446 36.89 9.52 -8.80
C VAL A 446 37.31 10.56 -9.85
N TRP A 447 38.43 11.25 -9.65
CA TRP A 447 38.94 12.23 -10.63
C TRP A 447 39.34 11.58 -11.96
N ALA A 448 39.98 10.40 -11.92
CA ALA A 448 40.33 9.66 -13.13
C ALA A 448 39.09 9.25 -13.94
N ASN A 449 37.95 9.05 -13.27
CA ASN A 449 36.65 8.77 -13.88
C ASN A 449 35.85 10.03 -14.25
N GLY A 450 36.42 11.23 -14.08
CA GLY A 450 35.77 12.50 -14.42
C GLY A 450 34.79 13.04 -13.37
N GLY A 451 34.74 12.44 -12.17
CA GLY A 451 33.96 12.93 -11.04
C GLY A 451 34.66 14.05 -10.27
N ASP A 452 33.99 14.59 -9.24
CA ASP A 452 34.46 15.67 -8.38
C ASP A 452 34.62 15.20 -6.92
N VAL A 453 35.49 15.87 -6.15
CA VAL A 453 35.72 15.56 -4.73
C VAL A 453 35.53 16.83 -3.92
N ARG A 454 34.57 16.81 -2.98
CA ARG A 454 34.19 17.98 -2.18
C ARG A 454 34.35 17.74 -0.69
N VAL A 455 34.82 18.77 -0.01
CA VAL A 455 34.93 18.81 1.44
C VAL A 455 33.86 19.75 1.96
N LEU A 456 33.01 19.26 2.85
CA LEU A 456 31.97 20.05 3.50
C LEU A 456 32.38 20.37 4.94
N ASN A 457 32.21 21.62 5.33
CA ASN A 457 32.43 22.05 6.71
C ASN A 457 31.32 21.46 7.60
N PHE A 458 31.70 20.97 8.78
CA PHE A 458 30.72 20.62 9.81
C PHE A 458 30.12 21.89 10.42
N GLU A 459 28.82 21.88 10.75
CA GLU A 459 28.26 22.92 11.62
C GLU A 459 28.85 22.78 13.03
N ASP A 460 29.36 23.89 13.57
CA ASP A 460 30.07 23.94 14.84
C ASP A 460 29.23 23.43 16.03
N GLY A 461 29.86 22.64 16.92
CA GLY A 461 29.38 22.43 18.30
C GLY A 461 28.82 21.05 18.67
N CYS A 462 28.65 20.11 17.73
CA CYS A 462 28.14 18.77 18.04
C CYS A 462 29.09 17.67 17.53
N SER A 463 29.80 16.98 18.43
CA SER A 463 30.54 15.76 18.08
C SER A 463 30.11 14.59 18.97
N THR A 464 30.00 13.40 18.38
CA THR A 464 29.73 12.13 19.07
C THR A 464 30.70 11.88 20.24
N THR A 465 31.94 12.37 20.15
CA THR A 465 32.94 12.28 21.22
C THR A 465 32.62 13.24 22.37
N ASN A 466 32.20 14.46 22.06
CA ASN A 466 31.81 15.44 23.08
C ASN A 466 30.56 15.00 23.84
N ILE A 467 29.54 14.46 23.16
CA ILE A 467 28.33 13.92 23.81
C ILE A 467 28.69 12.81 24.80
N ILE A 468 29.56 11.87 24.42
CA ILE A 468 29.97 10.79 25.33
C ILE A 468 30.82 11.30 26.49
N ASN A 469 31.73 12.25 26.23
CA ASN A 469 32.53 12.85 27.30
C ASN A 469 31.65 13.64 28.28
N THR A 470 30.60 14.32 27.82
CA THR A 470 29.60 14.98 28.68
C THR A 470 28.82 13.97 29.54
N ILE A 471 28.47 12.80 28.98
CA ILE A 471 27.81 11.74 29.75
C ILE A 471 28.77 11.16 30.80
N LYS A 472 30.02 10.88 30.45
CA LYS A 472 31.04 10.33 31.36
C LYS A 472 31.54 11.31 32.43
N ALA A 473 31.40 12.62 32.21
CA ALA A 473 31.78 13.65 33.18
C ALA A 473 30.66 13.96 34.20
N ARG A 474 29.51 13.27 34.12
CA ARG A 474 28.39 13.38 35.06
C ARG A 474 28.32 12.21 36.05
N ASP A 475 29.24 11.25 35.95
CA ASP A 475 29.59 10.28 36.99
C ASP A 475 30.87 10.76 37.71
#